data_AF-A0A2N3PSY9-F1
#
_entry.id   AF-A0A2N3PSY9-F1
#
_cell.length_a   1.000
_cell.length_b   1.000
_cell.length_c   1.000
_cell.angle_alpha   90.00
_cell.angle_beta   90.00
_cell.angle_gamma   90.00
#
_symmetry.space_group_name_H-M   'P 1'
#
loop_
_entity.id
_entity.type
_entity.pdbx_description
1 polymer ?
#
loop_
_entity_poly.entity_id
_entity_poly.type
_entity_poly.pdbx_seq_one_letter_code
_entity_poly.pdbx_strand_id
1 'polypeptide(L)'
;MSCLGALALLSACADDPQPKAIATQSRHVSPPAVPAPVLPEGTFDQDRARQSLGAAQAARQAGQLPEARRQAEAAVDAWPADPGAWQALAEICQAGGDQACRRQADFFKAKVDYANTLPTRAAVLGFQTIAEEPDGTAGSGITYDRKSHDSAARLWAFYNAQDSLKNRRDMPDSEGPSFSERYPYAPAILVIGVVAGVLTEANSLAGK
;
A
#
# COMPACT_ATOMS: atom_id res chain seq x y z
N MET A 1 71.85 14.34 31.29
CA MET A 1 71.95 14.53 32.75
C MET A 1 70.56 14.39 33.35
N SER A 2 70.51 13.69 34.48
CA SER A 2 69.38 13.11 35.19
C SER A 2 68.28 14.07 35.68
N CYS A 3 67.05 13.56 35.78
CA CYS A 3 66.21 13.42 36.99
C CYS A 3 64.75 13.17 36.54
N LEU A 4 64.22 11.95 36.55
CA LEU A 4 63.60 11.24 37.69
C LEU A 4 62.68 12.13 38.54
N GLY A 5 61.37 11.92 38.38
CA GLY A 5 60.32 12.44 39.25
C GLY A 5 59.04 11.65 39.03
N ALA A 6 58.89 10.54 39.77
CA ALA A 6 57.67 9.76 39.84
C ALA A 6 56.66 10.47 40.76
N LEU A 7 55.43 10.67 40.28
CA LEU A 7 54.28 10.88 41.16
C LEU A 7 53.25 9.79 40.90
N ALA A 8 53.14 8.88 41.87
CA ALA A 8 52.03 7.97 42.01
C ALA A 8 50.81 8.75 42.53
N LEU A 9 49.73 8.79 41.75
CA LEU A 9 48.41 9.18 42.24
C LEU A 9 47.61 7.89 42.49
N LEU A 10 47.64 7.48 43.75
CA LEU A 10 46.79 6.44 44.32
C LEU A 10 45.38 6.99 44.58
N SER A 11 44.40 6.21 44.16
CA SER A 11 43.17 5.92 44.90
C SER A 11 42.23 7.07 45.28
N ALA A 12 41.14 7.18 44.52
CA ALA A 12 39.80 7.31 45.10
C ALA A 12 38.75 6.85 44.07
N CYS A 13 38.65 5.53 43.86
CA CYS A 13 37.42 4.97 43.29
C CYS A 13 36.36 5.05 44.38
N ALA A 14 35.60 6.13 44.41
CA ALA A 14 34.35 6.16 45.15
C ALA A 14 33.41 5.15 44.49
N ASP A 15 33.08 4.09 45.21
CA ASP A 15 31.96 3.20 44.89
C ASP A 15 30.66 4.02 44.96
N ASP A 16 30.34 4.71 43.86
CA ASP A 16 29.01 5.26 43.68
C ASP A 16 28.04 4.08 43.65
N PRO A 17 27.03 4.03 44.54
CA PRO A 17 26.03 2.98 44.51
C PRO A 17 25.33 3.05 43.15
N GLN A 18 25.53 2.02 42.31
CA GLN A 18 24.82 1.91 41.04
C GLN A 18 23.33 2.17 41.28
N PRO A 19 22.72 3.13 40.57
CA PRO A 19 21.29 3.36 40.69
C PRO A 19 20.61 2.04 40.36
N LYS A 20 19.94 1.45 41.36
CA LYS A 20 19.13 0.23 41.19
C LYS A 20 18.32 0.42 39.92
N ALA A 21 18.62 -0.37 38.90
CA ALA A 21 17.89 -0.38 37.65
C ALA A 21 16.41 -0.51 38.01
N ILE A 22 15.66 0.58 37.88
CA ILE A 22 14.21 0.55 37.99
C ILE A 22 13.81 -0.34 36.82
N ALA A 23 13.49 -1.60 37.11
CA ALA A 23 12.89 -2.50 36.17
C ALA A 23 11.52 -1.89 35.82
N THR A 24 11.52 -0.98 34.85
CA THR A 24 10.32 -0.56 34.16
C THR A 24 9.78 -1.83 33.53
N GLN A 25 8.82 -2.44 34.22
CA GLN A 25 7.92 -3.39 33.58
C GLN A 25 7.21 -2.58 32.49
N SER A 26 7.78 -2.57 31.30
CA SER A 26 7.12 -2.14 30.08
C SER A 26 5.96 -3.10 29.90
N ARG A 27 4.84 -2.81 30.58
CA ARG A 27 3.57 -3.46 30.28
C ARG A 27 3.31 -3.10 28.83
N HIS A 28 3.48 -4.08 27.96
CA HIS A 28 3.13 -3.95 26.56
C HIS A 28 1.62 -3.77 26.53
N VAL A 29 1.18 -2.51 26.58
CA VAL A 29 -0.23 -2.17 26.36
C VAL A 29 -0.40 -2.27 24.86
N SER A 30 -0.79 -3.46 24.39
CA SER A 30 -1.28 -3.60 23.03
C SER A 30 -2.46 -2.64 22.88
N PRO A 31 -2.45 -1.75 21.88
CA PRO A 31 -3.59 -0.91 21.58
C PRO A 31 -4.84 -1.79 21.42
N PRO A 32 -6.04 -1.30 21.80
CA PRO A 32 -7.27 -2.02 21.49
C PRO A 32 -7.31 -2.29 19.99
N ALA A 33 -7.48 -3.55 19.60
CA ALA A 33 -7.58 -3.94 18.21
C ALA A 33 -8.87 -3.34 17.64
N VAL A 34 -8.75 -2.37 16.73
CA VAL A 34 -9.91 -1.87 15.99
C VAL A 34 -10.31 -2.96 15.00
N PRO A 35 -11.57 -3.44 15.03
CA PRO A 35 -12.01 -4.46 14.10
C PRO A 35 -11.97 -3.88 12.69
N ALA A 36 -11.45 -4.68 11.74
CA ALA A 36 -11.44 -4.28 10.35
C ALA A 36 -12.87 -3.99 9.85
N PRO A 37 -13.03 -3.09 8.87
CA PRO A 37 -14.32 -2.82 8.26
C PRO A 37 -14.90 -4.13 7.70
N VAL A 38 -16.12 -4.45 8.11
CA VAL A 38 -16.83 -5.62 7.58
C VAL A 38 -17.31 -5.27 6.19
N LEU A 39 -16.62 -5.79 5.17
CA LEU A 39 -17.08 -5.69 3.78
C LEU A 39 -18.01 -6.86 3.43
N PRO A 40 -19.02 -6.65 2.57
CA PRO A 40 -19.86 -7.72 2.06
C PRO A 40 -19.05 -8.85 1.39
N GLU A 41 -19.57 -10.07 1.37
CA GLU A 41 -18.98 -11.14 0.56
C GLU A 41 -19.04 -10.77 -0.94
N GLY A 42 -18.03 -11.18 -1.72
CA GLY A 42 -17.94 -10.84 -3.15
C GLY A 42 -17.57 -9.38 -3.45
N THR A 43 -17.12 -8.60 -2.46
CA THR A 43 -16.76 -7.17 -2.65
C THR A 43 -15.53 -6.96 -3.54
N PHE A 44 -14.65 -7.96 -3.63
CA PHE A 44 -13.43 -7.91 -4.43
C PHE A 44 -13.54 -8.86 -5.60
N ASP A 45 -13.36 -8.33 -6.81
CA ASP A 45 -13.53 -9.07 -8.06
C ASP A 45 -12.45 -8.61 -9.04
N GLN A 46 -11.43 -9.45 -9.21
CA GLN A 46 -10.29 -9.15 -10.07
C GLN A 46 -10.69 -9.14 -11.54
N ASP A 47 -11.60 -10.01 -11.97
CA ASP A 47 -12.01 -10.09 -13.37
C ASP A 47 -12.84 -8.87 -13.75
N ARG A 48 -13.73 -8.43 -12.85
CA ARG A 48 -14.41 -7.14 -12.99
C ARG A 48 -13.42 -5.99 -13.02
N ALA A 49 -12.39 -5.99 -12.17
CA ALA A 49 -11.36 -4.95 -12.19
C ALA A 49 -10.63 -4.89 -13.54
N ARG A 50 -10.24 -6.04 -14.10
CA ARG A 50 -9.61 -6.13 -15.43
C ARG A 50 -10.54 -5.65 -16.55
N GLN A 51 -11.81 -6.05 -16.52
CA GLN A 51 -12.81 -5.60 -17.49
C GLN A 51 -12.98 -4.08 -17.43
N SER A 52 -13.14 -3.51 -16.23
CA SER A 52 -13.22 -2.07 -16.03
C SER A 52 -11.94 -1.35 -16.45
N LEU A 53 -10.76 -1.92 -16.20
CA LEU A 53 -9.49 -1.33 -16.64
C LEU A 53 -9.36 -1.31 -18.17
N GLY A 54 -9.74 -2.40 -18.85
CA GLY A 54 -9.80 -2.45 -20.31
C GLY A 54 -10.79 -1.44 -20.89
N ALA A 55 -11.98 -1.31 -20.30
CA ALA A 55 -12.98 -0.32 -20.69
C ALA A 55 -12.46 1.12 -20.47
N ALA A 56 -11.74 1.37 -19.37
CA ALA A 56 -11.14 2.66 -19.09
C ALA A 56 -10.10 3.07 -20.15
N GLN A 57 -9.25 2.13 -20.56
CA GLN A 57 -8.25 2.35 -21.60
C GLN A 57 -8.90 2.61 -22.96
N ALA A 58 -9.93 1.83 -23.34
CA ALA A 58 -10.67 2.03 -24.57
C ALA A 58 -11.37 3.41 -24.60
N ALA A 59 -12.04 3.79 -23.51
CA ALA A 59 -12.69 5.10 -23.38
C ALA A 59 -11.67 6.25 -23.45
N ARG A 60 -10.49 6.10 -22.83
CA ARG A 60 -9.40 7.09 -22.92
C ARG A 60 -8.92 7.27 -24.34
N GLN A 61 -8.69 6.17 -25.07
CA GLN A 61 -8.27 6.20 -26.48
C GLN A 61 -9.33 6.84 -27.38
N ALA A 62 -10.60 6.65 -27.06
CA ALA A 62 -11.72 7.30 -27.74
C ALA A 62 -11.92 8.78 -27.34
N GLY A 63 -11.07 9.35 -26.48
CA GLY A 63 -11.19 10.72 -25.97
C GLY A 63 -12.34 10.94 -24.98
N GLN A 64 -13.00 9.87 -24.53
CA GLN A 64 -14.13 9.92 -23.59
C GLN A 64 -13.62 9.95 -22.14
N LEU A 65 -12.92 11.02 -21.77
CA LEU A 65 -12.24 11.13 -20.47
C LEU A 65 -13.14 10.94 -19.23
N PRO A 66 -14.38 11.45 -19.18
CA PRO A 66 -15.27 11.19 -18.06
C PRO A 66 -15.62 9.71 -17.89
N GLU A 67 -15.85 9.01 -19.00
CA GLU A 67 -16.12 7.57 -19.00
C GLU A 67 -14.89 6.78 -18.58
N ALA A 68 -13.73 7.14 -19.14
CA ALA A 68 -12.46 6.53 -18.79
C ALA A 68 -12.20 6.61 -17.29
N ARG A 69 -12.45 7.78 -16.68
CA ARG A 69 -12.29 7.97 -15.24
C ARG A 69 -13.23 7.06 -14.46
N ARG A 70 -14.52 7.04 -14.81
CA ARG A 70 -15.52 6.20 -14.14
C ARG A 70 -15.12 4.73 -14.16
N GLN A 71 -14.63 4.24 -15.30
CA GLN A 71 -14.19 2.85 -15.43
C GLN A 71 -12.89 2.57 -14.66
N ALA A 72 -11.94 3.51 -14.64
CA ALA A 72 -10.72 3.36 -13.84
C ALA A 72 -11.01 3.35 -12.32
N GLU A 73 -11.93 4.21 -11.86
CA GLU A 73 -12.41 4.20 -10.47
C GLU A 73 -13.10 2.87 -10.15
N ALA A 74 -13.96 2.36 -11.05
CA ALA A 74 -14.58 1.04 -10.89
C ALA A 74 -13.56 -0.11 -10.82
N ALA A 75 -12.45 -0.01 -11.55
CA ALA A 75 -11.37 -0.99 -11.49
C ALA A 75 -10.65 -0.98 -10.13
N VAL A 76 -10.30 0.20 -9.64
CA VAL A 76 -9.73 0.41 -8.30
C VAL A 76 -10.67 -0.11 -7.22
N ASP A 77 -11.97 0.17 -7.35
CA ASP A 77 -12.97 -0.31 -6.43
C ASP A 77 -13.06 -1.84 -6.42
N ALA A 78 -13.12 -2.47 -7.59
CA ALA A 78 -13.25 -3.91 -7.70
C ALA A 78 -11.99 -4.65 -7.19
N TRP A 79 -10.79 -4.08 -7.38
CA TRP A 79 -9.54 -4.67 -6.90
C TRP A 79 -8.53 -3.61 -6.46
N PRO A 80 -8.63 -3.11 -5.21
CA PRO A 80 -7.86 -1.95 -4.77
C PRO A 80 -6.37 -2.23 -4.62
N ALA A 81 -5.95 -3.50 -4.51
CA ALA A 81 -4.53 -3.87 -4.44
C ALA A 81 -3.83 -3.98 -5.81
N ASP A 82 -4.51 -3.65 -6.92
CA ASP A 82 -3.89 -3.61 -8.25
C ASP A 82 -3.20 -2.25 -8.51
N PRO A 83 -1.86 -2.19 -8.53
CA PRO A 83 -1.16 -0.95 -8.82
C PRO A 83 -1.41 -0.43 -10.26
N GLY A 84 -1.74 -1.32 -11.20
CA GLY A 84 -2.08 -0.97 -12.58
C GLY A 84 -3.38 -0.17 -12.68
N ALA A 85 -4.38 -0.48 -11.84
CA ALA A 85 -5.63 0.27 -11.78
C ALA A 85 -5.41 1.70 -11.27
N TRP A 86 -4.60 1.87 -10.22
CA TRP A 86 -4.23 3.20 -9.71
C TRP A 86 -3.41 4.00 -10.72
N GLN A 87 -2.45 3.37 -11.40
CA GLN A 87 -1.68 4.03 -12.45
C GLN A 87 -2.58 4.52 -13.58
N ALA A 88 -3.50 3.67 -14.07
CA ALA A 88 -4.42 4.08 -15.14
C ALA A 88 -5.31 5.25 -14.71
N LEU A 89 -5.81 5.24 -13.47
CA LEU A 89 -6.57 6.36 -12.91
C LEU A 89 -5.75 7.66 -12.88
N ALA A 90 -4.48 7.59 -12.44
CA ALA A 90 -3.59 8.75 -12.41
C ALA A 90 -3.38 9.34 -13.82
N GLU A 91 -3.11 8.49 -14.81
CA GLU A 91 -2.91 8.90 -16.21
C GLU A 91 -4.18 9.51 -16.83
N ILE A 92 -5.36 8.93 -16.54
CA ILE A 92 -6.65 9.45 -17.01
C ILE A 92 -6.97 10.79 -16.36
N CYS A 93 -6.75 10.94 -15.06
CA CYS A 93 -6.95 12.20 -14.36
C CYS A 93 -5.97 13.27 -14.81
N GLN A 94 -4.73 12.91 -15.14
CA GLN A 94 -3.79 13.81 -15.79
C GLN A 94 -4.30 14.30 -17.16
N ALA A 95 -4.80 13.38 -18.01
CA ALA A 95 -5.35 13.73 -19.31
C ALA A 95 -6.60 14.63 -19.21
N GLY A 96 -7.41 14.46 -18.17
CA GLY A 96 -8.58 15.29 -17.88
C GLY A 96 -8.29 16.60 -17.13
N GLY A 97 -7.02 16.87 -16.77
CA GLY A 97 -6.64 18.07 -16.01
C GLY A 97 -7.03 18.06 -14.53
N ASP A 98 -7.50 16.94 -13.98
CA ASP A 98 -7.86 16.81 -12.56
C ASP A 98 -6.62 16.46 -11.72
N GLN A 99 -5.89 17.49 -11.29
CA GLN A 99 -4.67 17.35 -10.48
C GLN A 99 -4.93 16.77 -9.09
N ALA A 100 -6.11 16.97 -8.51
CA ALA A 100 -6.44 16.42 -7.20
C ALA A 100 -6.62 14.90 -7.29
N CYS A 101 -7.42 14.44 -8.27
CA CYS A 101 -7.56 13.02 -8.56
C CYS A 101 -6.22 12.35 -8.89
N ARG A 102 -5.39 12.99 -9.72
CA ARG A 102 -4.06 12.46 -10.08
C ARG A 102 -3.20 12.24 -8.83
N ARG A 103 -3.06 13.24 -7.97
CA ARG A 103 -2.25 13.13 -6.73
C ARG A 103 -2.77 12.03 -5.81
N GLN A 104 -4.09 11.90 -5.69
CA GLN A 104 -4.70 10.82 -4.92
C GLN A 104 -4.32 9.44 -5.49
N ALA A 105 -4.47 9.27 -6.81
CA ALA A 105 -4.14 8.01 -7.48
C ALA A 105 -2.65 7.67 -7.36
N ASP A 106 -1.75 8.65 -7.54
CA ASP A 106 -0.30 8.47 -7.36
C ASP A 106 0.05 8.08 -5.91
N PHE A 107 -0.58 8.71 -4.92
CA PHE A 107 -0.39 8.37 -3.50
C PHE A 107 -0.76 6.92 -3.21
N PHE A 108 -1.96 6.49 -3.63
CA PHE A 108 -2.41 5.12 -3.39
C PHE A 108 -1.62 4.10 -4.20
N LYS A 109 -1.23 4.42 -5.44
CA LYS A 109 -0.33 3.57 -6.22
C LYS A 109 0.96 3.28 -5.44
N ALA A 110 1.63 4.32 -4.95
CA ALA A 110 2.87 4.15 -4.18
C ALA A 110 2.66 3.35 -2.88
N LYS A 111 1.54 3.56 -2.19
CA LYS A 111 1.17 2.81 -0.99
C LYS A 111 0.91 1.33 -1.30
N VAL A 112 0.19 1.03 -2.37
CA VAL A 112 -0.12 -0.33 -2.81
C VAL A 112 1.14 -1.04 -3.29
N ASP A 113 1.99 -0.38 -4.08
CA ASP A 113 3.29 -0.91 -4.49
C ASP A 113 4.12 -1.32 -3.26
N TYR A 114 4.23 -0.43 -2.27
CA TYR A 114 4.95 -0.73 -1.04
C TYR A 114 4.28 -1.85 -0.23
N ALA A 115 2.97 -1.79 -0.03
CA ALA A 115 2.21 -2.79 0.71
C ALA A 115 2.34 -4.19 0.11
N ASN A 116 2.38 -4.30 -1.22
CA ASN A 116 2.56 -5.57 -1.93
C ASN A 116 3.97 -6.17 -1.75
N THR A 117 4.94 -5.42 -1.22
CA THR A 117 6.28 -5.94 -0.83
C THR A 117 6.34 -6.44 0.62
N LEU A 118 5.32 -6.14 1.42
CA LEU A 118 5.31 -6.44 2.84
C LEU A 118 4.54 -7.75 3.15
N PRO A 119 4.79 -8.37 4.30
CA PRO A 119 3.85 -9.33 4.87
C PRO A 119 2.47 -8.67 5.04
N THR A 120 1.39 -9.39 4.73
CA THR A 120 0.01 -8.87 4.72
C THR A 120 -0.37 -8.14 6.01
N ARG A 121 0.00 -8.68 7.17
CA ARG A 121 -0.24 -8.04 8.46
C ARG A 121 0.43 -6.67 8.63
N ALA A 122 1.59 -6.45 8.03
CA ALA A 122 2.24 -5.14 8.03
C ALA A 122 1.58 -4.18 7.03
N ALA A 123 1.10 -4.68 5.89
CA ALA A 123 0.33 -3.89 4.93
C ALA A 123 -0.98 -3.33 5.54
N VAL A 124 -1.70 -4.16 6.32
CA VAL A 124 -2.93 -3.77 7.05
C VAL A 124 -2.72 -2.50 7.89
N LEU A 125 -1.63 -2.45 8.67
CA LEU A 125 -1.33 -1.32 9.55
C LEU A 125 -1.16 0.00 8.80
N GLY A 126 -0.60 -0.06 7.58
CA GLY A 126 -0.37 1.13 6.75
C GLY A 126 -1.65 1.82 6.28
N PHE A 127 -2.77 1.08 6.18
CA PHE A 127 -4.06 1.61 5.76
C PHE A 127 -5.01 1.85 6.94
N GLN A 128 -4.86 1.10 8.03
CA GLN A 128 -5.61 1.29 9.27
C GLN A 128 -5.45 2.72 9.81
N THR A 129 -4.22 3.24 9.89
CA THR A 129 -3.99 4.62 10.37
C THR A 129 -4.71 5.67 9.54
N ILE A 130 -4.80 5.49 8.22
CA ILE A 130 -5.50 6.44 7.33
C ILE A 130 -7.02 6.31 7.49
N ALA A 131 -7.51 5.09 7.72
CA ALA A 131 -8.94 4.79 7.89
C ALA A 131 -9.48 5.07 9.30
N GLU A 132 -8.62 5.30 10.29
CA GLU A 132 -9.02 5.67 11.65
C GLU A 132 -9.10 7.20 11.85
N GLU A 133 -8.62 7.98 10.87
CA GLU A 133 -8.55 9.44 10.92
C GLU A 133 -9.46 10.10 9.85
N PRO A 134 -10.80 9.95 9.95
CA PRO A 134 -11.74 10.46 8.93
C PRO A 134 -11.68 11.97 8.73
N ASP A 135 -11.27 12.71 9.76
CA ASP A 135 -11.20 14.18 9.74
C ASP A 135 -9.76 14.72 9.57
N GLY A 136 -8.74 13.85 9.42
CA GLY A 136 -7.32 14.23 9.31
C GLY A 136 -6.77 15.02 10.51
N THR A 137 -7.46 14.98 11.65
CA THR A 137 -7.17 15.82 12.84
C THR A 137 -6.20 15.19 13.82
N ALA A 138 -5.84 13.91 13.69
CA ALA A 138 -4.90 13.27 14.59
C ALA A 138 -3.44 13.56 14.18
N GLY A 139 -2.98 14.77 14.47
CA GLY A 139 -1.57 15.12 14.64
C GLY A 139 -0.67 15.15 13.39
N SER A 140 -1.10 14.61 12.25
CA SER A 140 -0.31 14.58 11.01
C SER A 140 -0.39 15.89 10.21
N GLY A 141 -1.40 16.73 10.46
CA GLY A 141 -1.65 17.97 9.71
C GLY A 141 -2.08 17.73 8.26
N ILE A 142 -2.38 16.47 7.88
CA ILE A 142 -2.80 16.08 6.54
C ILE A 142 -4.31 15.89 6.55
N THR A 143 -5.04 16.77 5.87
CA THR A 143 -6.47 16.56 5.64
C THR A 143 -6.67 15.57 4.49
N TYR A 144 -7.24 14.41 4.79
CA TYR A 144 -7.67 13.45 3.78
C TYR A 144 -9.07 13.80 3.29
N ASP A 145 -9.33 13.70 1.99
CA ASP A 145 -10.69 13.78 1.48
C ASP A 145 -11.46 12.49 1.79
N ARG A 146 -12.79 12.58 1.82
CA ARG A 146 -13.66 11.43 2.09
C ARG A 146 -13.36 10.24 1.16
N LYS A 147 -13.03 10.53 -0.10
CA LYS A 147 -12.72 9.49 -1.09
C LYS A 147 -11.42 8.73 -0.76
N SER A 148 -10.41 9.43 -0.25
CA SER A 148 -9.15 8.82 0.20
C SER A 148 -9.38 7.97 1.44
N HIS A 149 -10.23 8.43 2.36
CA HIS A 149 -10.64 7.63 3.51
C HIS A 149 -11.36 6.34 3.07
N ASP A 150 -12.34 6.44 2.16
CA ASP A 150 -13.06 5.28 1.62
C ASP A 150 -12.10 4.30 0.91
N SER A 151 -11.13 4.83 0.14
CA SER A 151 -10.10 4.02 -0.53
C SER A 151 -9.20 3.30 0.47
N ALA A 152 -8.77 3.98 1.54
CA ALA A 152 -7.94 3.40 2.59
C ALA A 152 -8.68 2.32 3.39
N ALA A 153 -9.94 2.57 3.75
CA ALA A 153 -10.79 1.59 4.42
C ALA A 153 -10.97 0.33 3.56
N ARG A 154 -11.12 0.49 2.24
CA ARG A 154 -11.26 -0.62 1.30
C ARG A 154 -9.96 -1.42 1.16
N LEU A 155 -8.81 -0.75 1.11
CA LEU A 155 -7.48 -1.40 1.12
C LEU A 155 -7.23 -2.14 2.44
N TRP A 156 -7.55 -1.52 3.56
CA TRP A 156 -7.45 -2.16 4.88
C TRP A 156 -8.26 -3.46 4.92
N ALA A 157 -9.52 -3.41 4.52
CA ALA A 157 -10.38 -4.58 4.48
C ALA A 157 -9.89 -5.64 3.49
N PHE A 158 -9.33 -5.25 2.33
CA PHE A 158 -8.72 -6.18 1.36
C PHE A 158 -7.58 -6.97 1.99
N TYR A 159 -6.57 -6.28 2.56
CA TYR A 159 -5.43 -6.95 3.17
C TYR A 159 -5.83 -7.74 4.42
N ASN A 160 -6.82 -7.28 5.20
CA ASN A 160 -7.32 -8.06 6.33
C ASN A 160 -8.02 -9.36 5.90
N ALA A 161 -8.79 -9.34 4.81
CA ALA A 161 -9.40 -10.53 4.22
C ALA A 161 -8.31 -11.51 3.72
N GLN A 162 -7.27 -10.99 3.08
CA GLN A 162 -6.13 -11.78 2.63
C GLN A 162 -5.38 -12.43 3.80
N ASP A 163 -5.11 -11.68 4.88
CA ASP A 163 -4.44 -12.18 6.09
C ASP A 163 -5.26 -13.27 6.77
N SER A 164 -6.57 -13.03 6.95
CA SER A 164 -7.51 -13.98 7.55
C SER A 164 -7.59 -15.30 6.79
N LEU A 165 -7.47 -15.26 5.46
CA LEU A 165 -7.50 -16.46 4.62
C LEU A 165 -6.16 -17.20 4.64
N LYS A 166 -5.05 -16.49 4.76
CA LYS A 166 -3.72 -17.11 4.94
C LYS A 166 -3.63 -17.82 6.30
N ASN A 167 -4.02 -17.14 7.38
CA ASN A 167 -3.97 -17.70 8.75
C ASN A 167 -4.96 -18.86 8.93
N ARG A 168 -6.09 -18.88 8.19
CA ARG A 168 -6.99 -20.04 8.19
C ARG A 168 -6.29 -21.28 7.65
N ARG A 169 -5.51 -21.19 6.57
CA ARG A 169 -4.80 -22.36 6.02
C ARG A 169 -3.80 -23.00 7.00
N ASP A 170 -3.34 -22.25 7.99
CA ASP A 170 -2.41 -22.75 9.01
C ASP A 170 -3.14 -23.52 10.15
N MET A 171 -4.48 -23.58 10.13
CA MET A 171 -5.26 -24.44 11.01
C MET A 171 -5.56 -25.79 10.33
N PRO A 172 -5.23 -26.92 10.98
CA PRO A 172 -5.33 -28.25 10.36
C PRO A 172 -6.74 -28.69 9.98
N ASP A 173 -7.79 -28.06 10.55
CA ASP A 173 -9.18 -28.48 10.39
C ASP A 173 -10.04 -27.53 9.52
N SER A 174 -9.45 -26.52 8.88
CA SER A 174 -10.21 -25.56 8.07
C SER A 174 -10.32 -25.98 6.61
N GLU A 175 -11.37 -26.72 6.27
CA GLU A 175 -11.80 -27.07 4.91
C GLU A 175 -12.42 -25.87 4.14
N GLY A 176 -11.98 -24.64 4.42
CA GLY A 176 -12.51 -23.45 3.76
C GLY A 176 -11.83 -23.16 2.42
N PRO A 177 -12.54 -22.55 1.44
CA PRO A 177 -11.93 -22.19 0.17
C PRO A 177 -10.80 -21.19 0.41
N SER A 178 -9.72 -21.44 -0.31
CA SER A 178 -8.49 -20.69 -0.28
C SER A 178 -8.70 -19.26 -0.83
N PHE A 179 -7.86 -18.25 -0.52
CA PHE A 179 -8.12 -16.87 -1.00
C PHE A 179 -8.30 -16.81 -2.51
N SER A 180 -7.47 -17.53 -3.25
CA SER A 180 -7.55 -17.69 -4.70
C SER A 180 -8.76 -18.50 -5.17
N GLU A 181 -9.41 -19.30 -4.32
CA GLU A 181 -10.67 -19.99 -4.66
C GLU A 181 -11.89 -19.12 -4.36
N ARG A 182 -11.83 -18.33 -3.28
CA ARG A 182 -12.86 -17.35 -2.95
C ARG A 182 -12.80 -16.12 -3.86
N TYR A 183 -11.60 -15.80 -4.35
CA TYR A 183 -11.30 -14.70 -5.27
C TYR A 183 -10.32 -15.21 -6.34
N PRO A 184 -10.81 -15.78 -7.46
CA PRO A 184 -9.98 -16.36 -8.52
C PRO A 184 -8.85 -15.43 -8.94
N TYR A 185 -7.65 -15.73 -8.47
CA TYR A 185 -6.42 -15.02 -8.81
C TYR A 185 -5.73 -15.75 -9.95
N ALA A 186 -5.54 -15.08 -11.08
CA ALA A 186 -4.46 -15.47 -11.98
C ALA A 186 -3.21 -14.67 -11.56
N PRO A 187 -2.08 -15.32 -11.23
CA PRO A 187 -0.82 -14.61 -11.05
C PRO A 187 -0.48 -13.86 -12.32
N ALA A 188 -0.79 -12.57 -12.33
CA ALA A 188 -0.14 -11.61 -13.21
C ALA A 188 1.27 -11.43 -12.64
N ILE A 189 2.16 -12.37 -12.98
CA ILE A 189 3.58 -12.07 -13.01
C ILE A 189 3.68 -10.90 -13.99
N LEU A 190 3.90 -9.69 -13.45
CA LEU A 190 4.26 -8.51 -14.22
C LEU A 190 5.58 -8.83 -14.93
N VAL A 191 5.48 -9.41 -16.11
CA VAL A 191 6.56 -9.36 -17.09
C VAL A 191 6.58 -7.91 -17.56
N ILE A 192 7.38 -7.10 -16.89
CA ILE A 192 7.81 -5.78 -17.38
C ILE A 192 8.71 -6.07 -18.59
N GLY A 193 8.10 -6.45 -19.69
CA GLY A 193 8.73 -6.65 -20.98
C GLY A 193 8.86 -5.29 -21.64
N VAL A 194 10.09 -4.78 -21.66
CA VAL A 194 10.54 -3.62 -22.40
C VAL A 194 10.09 -3.73 -23.87
N VAL A 195 8.99 -3.07 -24.25
CA VAL A 195 8.65 -2.79 -25.66
C VAL A 195 8.76 -1.28 -25.88
N ALA A 196 9.94 -0.75 -25.59
CA ALA A 196 10.39 0.55 -26.05
C ALA A 196 11.57 0.29 -26.99
N GLY A 197 11.30 0.13 -28.29
CA GLY A 197 12.38 0.11 -29.29
C GLY A 197 12.18 -0.75 -30.53
N VAL A 198 11.04 -0.68 -31.24
CA VAL A 198 10.97 -1.17 -32.65
C VAL A 198 10.04 -0.33 -33.56
N LEU A 199 9.72 0.94 -33.22
CA LEU A 199 8.86 1.77 -34.11
C LEU A 199 9.50 3.05 -34.63
N THR A 200 10.82 3.23 -34.50
CA THR A 200 11.49 4.47 -34.94
C THR A 200 12.33 4.34 -36.22
N GLU A 201 12.35 3.19 -36.91
CA GLU A 201 13.18 3.03 -38.13
C GLU A 201 12.42 2.78 -39.44
N ALA A 202 11.09 2.90 -39.49
CA ALA A 202 10.35 2.68 -40.75
C ALA A 202 10.10 3.95 -41.61
N ASN A 203 10.35 5.16 -41.10
CA ASN A 203 10.03 6.40 -41.82
C ASN A 203 11.25 7.14 -42.44
N SER A 204 12.45 6.57 -42.41
CA SER A 204 13.66 7.25 -42.92
C SER A 204 14.12 6.82 -44.33
N LEU A 205 13.38 5.96 -45.05
CA LEU A 205 13.80 5.45 -46.37
C LEU A 205 12.84 5.74 -47.55
N ALA A 206 11.80 6.55 -47.37
CA ALA A 206 10.86 6.90 -48.45
C ALA A 206 11.13 8.28 -49.09
N GLY A 207 12.38 8.75 -49.09
CA GLY A 207 12.74 10.06 -49.62
C GLY A 207 14.13 10.11 -50.23
N LYS A 208 14.37 9.31 -51.28
CA LYS A 208 15.36 9.58 -52.34
C LYS A 208 14.85 9.00 -53.66
#